data_AF-A0A1Q4BMS6-F1
#
_entry.id   AF-A0A1Q4BMS6-F1
#
_cell.length_a   1.000
_cell.length_b   1.000
_cell.length_c   1.000
_cell.angle_alpha   90.00
_cell.angle_beta   90.00
_cell.angle_gamma   90.00
#
_symmetry.space_group_name_H-M   'P 1'
#
loop_
_entity.id
_entity.type
_entity.pdbx_description
1 polymer ?
#
loop_
_entity_poly.entity_id
_entity_poly.type
_entity_poly.pdbx_seq_one_letter_code
_entity_poly.pdbx_strand_id
1 'polypeptide(L)'
;MVQSVKDAGAALSDALNDALRSDAVADIPDEVLQNAMTALVKAYAAKVEKTEQEFAPVDTRLVNATEAVVAACALIRAVDLNMFDVALWFNRPSHTR
;
A
#
# COMPACT_ATOMS: atom_id res chain seq x y z
N MET A 1 -19.33 5.61 9.53
CA MET A 1 -18.34 5.62 8.43
C MET A 1 -17.00 5.03 8.86
N VAL A 2 -16.27 5.64 9.82
CA VAL A 2 -14.96 5.13 10.27
C VAL A 2 -15.02 3.68 10.78
N GLN A 3 -16.07 3.30 11.51
CA GLN A 3 -16.24 1.92 11.98
C GLN A 3 -16.42 0.92 10.82
N SER A 4 -17.27 1.23 9.84
CA SER A 4 -17.46 0.39 8.65
C SER A 4 -16.17 0.20 7.85
N VAL A 5 -15.31 1.22 7.76
CA VAL A 5 -13.98 1.09 7.12
C VAL A 5 -13.05 0.18 7.93
N LYS A 6 -13.09 0.25 9.26
CA LYS A 6 -12.31 -0.66 10.13
C LYS A 6 -12.76 -2.11 9.96
N ASP A 7 -14.06 -2.36 9.96
CA ASP A 7 -14.61 -3.71 9.86
C ASP A 7 -14.31 -4.33 8.49
N ALA A 8 -14.46 -3.56 7.40
CA ALA A 8 -14.09 -4.00 6.06
C ALA A 8 -12.58 -4.23 5.91
N GLY A 9 -11.75 -3.36 6.51
CA GLY A 9 -10.30 -3.52 6.53
C GLY A 9 -9.87 -4.79 7.26
N ALA A 10 -10.45 -5.07 8.43
CA ALA A 10 -10.19 -6.29 9.18
C ALA A 10 -10.58 -7.54 8.38
N ALA A 11 -11.79 -7.57 7.80
CA ALA A 11 -12.25 -8.70 7.02
C ALA A 11 -11.37 -8.99 5.79
N LEU A 12 -10.93 -7.94 5.08
CA LEU A 12 -10.01 -8.09 3.95
C LEU A 12 -8.63 -8.61 4.41
N SER A 13 -8.07 -8.04 5.47
CA SER A 13 -6.79 -8.48 6.01
C SER A 13 -6.82 -9.93 6.49
N ASP A 14 -7.89 -10.34 7.16
CA ASP A 14 -8.06 -11.72 7.62
C ASP A 14 -8.14 -12.69 6.44
N ALA A 15 -8.96 -12.38 5.43
CA ALA A 15 -9.09 -13.20 4.23
C ALA A 15 -7.77 -13.35 3.45
N LEU A 16 -7.01 -12.26 3.30
CA LEU A 16 -5.69 -12.30 2.63
C LEU A 16 -4.66 -13.11 3.43
N ASN A 17 -4.65 -12.94 4.76
CA ASN A 17 -3.76 -13.70 5.62
C ASN A 17 -4.08 -15.19 5.61
N ASP A 18 -5.35 -15.57 5.53
CA ASP A 18 -5.76 -16.96 5.40
C ASP A 18 -5.33 -17.55 4.05
N ALA A 19 -5.51 -16.81 2.95
CA ALA A 19 -5.02 -17.23 1.63
C ALA A 19 -3.48 -17.39 1.59
N LEU A 20 -2.73 -16.50 2.27
CA LEU A 20 -1.28 -16.61 2.42
C LEU A 20 -0.88 -17.86 3.20
N ARG A 21 -1.60 -18.21 4.27
CA ARG A 21 -1.33 -19.40 5.09
C ARG A 21 -1.69 -20.70 4.37
N SER A 22 -2.70 -20.67 3.50
CA SER A 22 -3.17 -21.83 2.76
C SER A 22 -2.54 -21.97 1.36
N ASP A 23 -1.55 -21.15 1.01
CA ASP A 23 -0.91 -21.10 -0.31
C ASP A 23 -1.91 -20.90 -1.47
N ALA A 24 -3.04 -20.25 -1.20
CA ALA A 24 -4.13 -20.02 -2.15
C ALA A 24 -4.10 -18.61 -2.76
N VAL A 25 -2.98 -17.89 -2.63
CA VAL A 25 -2.84 -16.51 -3.14
C VAL A 25 -3.01 -16.46 -4.65
N ALA A 26 -2.59 -17.51 -5.36
CA ALA A 26 -2.74 -17.62 -6.81
C ALA A 26 -4.20 -17.72 -7.28
N ASP A 27 -5.12 -18.10 -6.39
CA ASP A 27 -6.55 -18.22 -6.70
C ASP A 27 -7.31 -16.89 -6.51
N ILE A 28 -6.66 -15.87 -5.96
CA ILE A 28 -7.26 -14.54 -5.78
C ILE A 28 -7.29 -13.84 -7.15
N PRO A 29 -8.47 -13.41 -7.65
CA PRO A 29 -8.55 -12.66 -8.89
C PRO A 29 -7.77 -11.36 -8.82
N ASP A 30 -7.03 -11.04 -9.88
CA ASP A 30 -6.19 -9.84 -9.97
C ASP A 30 -6.98 -8.57 -9.65
N GLU A 31 -8.24 -8.48 -10.08
CA GLU A 31 -9.09 -7.31 -9.87
C GLU A 31 -9.36 -7.05 -8.39
N VAL A 32 -9.38 -8.09 -7.54
CA VAL A 32 -9.57 -7.95 -6.09
C VAL A 32 -8.37 -7.21 -5.50
N LEU A 33 -7.16 -7.65 -5.83
CA LEU A 33 -5.93 -7.02 -5.34
C LEU A 33 -5.75 -5.61 -5.92
N GLN A 34 -6.05 -5.42 -7.21
CA GLN A 34 -5.97 -4.11 -7.86
C GLN A 34 -6.91 -3.09 -7.23
N ASN A 35 -8.17 -3.48 -6.96
CA ASN A 35 -9.15 -2.61 -6.33
C ASN A 35 -8.76 -2.26 -4.89
N ALA A 36 -8.32 -3.25 -4.12
CA ALA A 36 -7.84 -3.05 -2.74
C ALA A 36 -6.63 -2.11 -2.71
N MET A 37 -5.60 -2.38 -3.52
CA MET A 37 -4.42 -1.53 -3.61
C MET A 37 -4.76 -0.11 -4.05
N THR A 38 -5.62 0.05 -5.05
CA THR A 38 -6.06 1.38 -5.52
C THR A 38 -6.69 2.19 -4.40
N ALA A 39 -7.59 1.57 -3.62
CA ALA A 39 -8.23 2.24 -2.49
C ALA A 39 -7.23 2.60 -1.39
N LEU A 40 -6.31 1.68 -1.04
CA LEU A 40 -5.29 1.88 -0.01
C LEU A 40 -4.31 3.00 -0.39
N VAL A 41 -3.78 2.99 -1.61
CA VAL A 41 -2.84 4.02 -2.10
C VAL A 41 -3.49 5.40 -2.09
N LYS A 42 -4.72 5.52 -2.62
CA LYS A 42 -5.44 6.80 -2.62
C LYS A 42 -5.74 7.30 -1.21
N ALA A 43 -6.17 6.41 -0.31
CA ALA A 43 -6.47 6.77 1.07
C ALA A 43 -5.21 7.17 1.85
N TYR A 44 -4.10 6.45 1.67
CA TYR A 44 -2.81 6.77 2.28
C TYR A 44 -2.30 8.13 1.82
N ALA A 45 -2.22 8.35 0.50
CA ALA A 45 -1.76 9.62 -0.07
C ALA A 45 -2.60 10.79 0.42
N ALA A 46 -3.93 10.69 0.33
CA ALA A 46 -4.84 11.74 0.79
C ALA A 46 -4.71 12.02 2.29
N LYS A 47 -4.41 11.00 3.12
CA LYS A 47 -4.22 11.17 4.56
C LYS A 47 -2.91 11.90 4.86
N VAL A 48 -1.79 11.44 4.31
CA VAL A 48 -0.46 12.06 4.51
C VAL A 48 -0.47 13.52 4.06
N GLU A 49 -1.08 13.82 2.91
CA GLU A 49 -1.22 15.19 2.40
C GLU A 49 -2.06 16.07 3.33
N LYS A 50 -3.15 15.54 3.90
CA LYS A 50 -4.02 16.31 4.80
C LYS A 50 -3.42 16.56 6.17
N THR A 51 -2.68 15.59 6.70
CA THR A 51 -2.16 15.67 8.07
C THR A 51 -0.75 16.25 8.12
N GLU A 52 -0.09 16.43 6.96
CA GLU A 52 1.33 16.79 6.85
C GLU A 52 2.24 15.89 7.70
N GLN A 53 1.75 14.69 8.01
CA GLN A 53 2.38 13.76 8.94
C GLN A 53 2.64 12.46 8.19
N GLU A 54 3.92 12.17 8.02
CA GLU A 54 4.38 10.90 7.48
C GLU A 54 4.24 9.80 8.54
N PHE A 55 3.72 8.65 8.12
CA PHE A 55 3.72 7.42 8.91
C PHE A 55 4.04 6.25 7.98
N ALA A 56 4.60 5.16 8.51
CA ALA A 56 4.95 4.02 7.68
C ALA A 56 3.69 3.42 7.01
N PRO A 57 3.68 3.21 5.68
CA PRO A 57 2.52 2.65 4.97
C PRO A 57 2.27 1.18 5.31
N VAL A 58 3.28 0.49 5.86
CA VAL A 58 3.25 -0.92 6.27
C VAL A 58 3.99 -1.13 7.59
N ASP A 59 3.68 -2.21 8.30
CA ASP A 59 4.49 -2.64 9.45
C ASP A 59 5.79 -3.29 8.94
N THR A 60 6.93 -2.69 9.28
CA THR A 60 8.26 -3.13 8.83
C THR A 60 8.71 -4.46 9.43
N ARG A 61 7.96 -4.99 10.40
CA ARG A 61 8.17 -6.34 10.96
C ARG A 61 7.44 -7.42 10.16
N LEU A 62 6.43 -7.02 9.39
CA LEU A 62 5.54 -7.94 8.66
C LEU A 62 5.80 -7.91 7.15
N VAL A 63 6.37 -6.83 6.61
CA VAL A 63 6.72 -6.70 5.20
C VAL A 63 8.24 -6.65 5.06
N ASN A 64 8.80 -7.61 4.33
CA ASN A 64 10.24 -7.65 4.07
C ASN A 64 10.65 -6.75 2.89
N ALA A 65 11.96 -6.53 2.75
CA ALA A 65 12.50 -5.63 1.71
C ALA A 65 12.14 -6.08 0.28
N THR A 66 12.08 -7.38 0.02
CA THR A 66 11.74 -7.93 -1.30
C THR A 66 10.29 -7.64 -1.64
N GLU A 67 9.37 -7.92 -0.73
CA GLU A 67 7.93 -7.64 -0.90
C GLU A 67 7.68 -6.15 -1.14
N ALA A 68 8.35 -5.30 -0.34
CA ALA A 68 8.25 -3.85 -0.49
C ALA A 68 8.73 -3.37 -1.86
N VAL A 69 9.88 -3.86 -2.33
CA VAL A 69 10.43 -3.48 -3.65
C VAL A 69 9.55 -3.99 -4.79
N VAL A 70 9.02 -5.21 -4.71
CA VAL A 70 8.09 -5.76 -5.72
C VAL A 70 6.86 -4.88 -5.85
N ALA A 71 6.22 -4.53 -4.72
CA ALA A 71 5.03 -3.68 -4.71
C ALA A 71 5.34 -2.25 -5.20
N ALA A 72 6.45 -1.65 -4.75
CA ALA A 72 6.86 -0.32 -5.17
C ALA A 72 7.13 -0.25 -6.68
N CYS A 73 7.89 -1.20 -7.23
CA CYS A 73 8.17 -1.27 -8.66
C CYS A 73 6.90 -1.53 -9.49
N ALA A 74 5.96 -2.32 -8.97
CA ALA A 74 4.66 -2.51 -9.63
C ALA A 74 3.87 -1.19 -9.69
N LEU A 75 3.80 -0.43 -8.60
CA LEU A 75 3.12 0.86 -8.56
C LEU A 75 3.75 1.88 -9.51
N ILE A 76 5.08 2.03 -9.47
CA ILE A 76 5.83 2.94 -10.34
C ILE A 76 5.54 2.64 -11.82
N ARG A 77 5.57 1.37 -12.22
CA ARG A 77 5.27 0.96 -13.60
C ARG A 77 3.80 1.16 -13.97
N ALA A 78 2.89 0.88 -13.05
CA ALA A 78 1.44 0.98 -13.31
C ALA A 78 0.99 2.42 -13.60
N VAL A 79 1.68 3.42 -13.04
CA VAL A 79 1.38 4.84 -13.27
C VAL A 79 2.38 5.54 -14.20
N ASP A 80 3.22 4.77 -14.89
CA ASP A 80 4.27 5.26 -15.80
C ASP A 80 5.17 6.35 -15.19
N LEU A 81 5.52 6.17 -13.90
CA LEU A 81 6.36 7.13 -13.19
C LEU A 81 7.82 6.88 -13.54
N ASN A 82 8.50 7.90 -14.09
CA ASN A 82 9.91 7.77 -14.41
C ASN A 82 10.81 7.92 -13.16
N MET A 83 12.05 7.42 -13.24
CA MET A 83 12.97 7.44 -12.09
C MET A 83 13.39 8.85 -11.66
N PHE A 84 13.33 9.84 -12.56
CA PHE A 84 13.64 11.23 -12.20
C PHE A 84 12.56 11.81 -11.30
N ASP A 85 11.29 11.57 -11.62
CA ASP A 85 10.16 12.00 -10.78
C ASP A 85 10.21 11.32 -9.41
N VAL A 86 10.54 10.02 -9.37
CA VAL A 86 10.78 9.30 -8.11
C VAL A 86 11.89 9.96 -7.29
N ALA A 87 13.02 10.30 -7.92
CA ALA A 87 14.14 10.93 -7.24
C ALA A 87 13.79 12.32 -6.71
N LEU A 88 13.02 13.12 -7.45
CA LEU A 88 12.53 14.41 -6.99
C LEU A 88 11.61 14.25 -5.77
N TRP A 89 10.74 13.25 -5.78
CA TRP A 89 9.83 12.99 -4.66
C TRP A 89 10.55 12.44 -3.43
N PHE A 90 11.54 11.56 -3.61
CA PHE A 90 12.33 10.98 -2.52
C PHE A 90 13.18 12.04 -1.79
N ASN A 91 13.67 13.04 -2.52
CA ASN A 91 14.46 14.14 -1.95
C ASN A 91 13.59 15.31 -1.48
N ARG A 92 12.26 15.19 -1.52
CA ARG A 92 11.37 16.23 -0.99
C ARG A 92 11.69 16.40 0.50
N PRO A 93 11.88 17.63 0.99
CA PRO A 93 12.11 17.85 2.42
C PRO A 93 10.92 17.30 3.19
N SER A 94 11.12 16.25 3.99
CA SER A 94 10.10 15.81 4.93
C SER A 94 10.01 16.88 6.02
N HIS A 95 8.79 17.34 6.34
CA HIS A 95 8.55 18.31 7.41
C HIS A 95 8.69 17.69 8.81
N THR A 96 9.54 16.68 8.95
CA THR A 96 9.79 15.99 10.20
C THR A 96 11.00 16.66 10.86
N ARG A 97 10.72 17.65 11.70
CA ARG A 97 11.69 18.21 12.66
C ARG A 97 11.36 17.72 14.06
#